data_AF-A0A820NRG5-F1
#
_entry.id   AF-A0A820NRG5-F1
#
_cell.length_a   1.000
_cell.length_b   1.000
_cell.length_c   1.000
_cell.angle_alpha   90.00
_cell.angle_beta   90.00
_cell.angle_gamma   90.00
#
_symmetry.space_group_name_H-M   'P 1'
#
loop_
_entity.id
_entity.type
_entity.pdbx_description
1 polymer ?
#
loop_
_entity_poly.entity_id
_entity_poly.type
_entity_poly.pdbx_seq_one_letter_code
_entity_poly.pdbx_strand_id
1 'polypeptide(L)'
;IAMEDEIKFQEETDIAIRRRLAAEKLLFGFNSETLRWKDELNHMKEYANELIGNCLLSSAFLAYCSPFTYEIRQDLIYNQWKKSLNEKTIYLTENFQIQNFLSSNVEISEWTSQGLPADEFSIQNGILTLYTNRFPFCIDPQLQGLLWIKQREKKTNLKILSMRDRDFLKHFELAIKYG
;
A
#
# COMPACT_ATOMS: atom_id res chain seq x y z
N ILE A 1 56.15 27.45 30.54
CA ILE A 1 55.67 28.55 29.68
C ILE A 1 55.88 28.16 28.21
N ALA A 2 57.04 28.42 27.55
CA ALA A 2 57.21 28.09 26.12
C ALA A 2 56.93 26.62 25.73
N MET A 3 57.46 25.65 26.50
CA MET A 3 57.22 24.22 26.25
C MET A 3 55.77 23.79 26.53
N GLU A 4 55.07 24.50 27.42
CA GLU A 4 53.68 24.19 27.79
C GLU A 4 52.70 24.76 26.76
N ASP A 5 53.00 25.94 26.22
CA ASP A 5 52.26 26.54 25.11
C ASP A 5 52.46 25.73 23.81
N GLU A 6 53.65 25.17 23.60
CA GLU A 6 53.95 24.29 22.47
C GLU A 6 53.19 22.96 22.54
N ILE A 7 53.07 22.37 23.74
CA ILE A 7 52.25 21.16 23.96
C ILE A 7 50.77 21.46 23.72
N LYS A 8 50.22 22.56 24.24
CA LYS A 8 48.82 22.96 24.00
C LYS A 8 48.53 23.18 22.53
N PHE A 9 49.44 23.85 21.81
CA PHE A 9 49.31 24.05 20.38
C PHE A 9 49.28 22.71 19.62
N GLN A 10 50.15 21.76 19.97
CA GLN A 10 50.12 20.42 19.38
C GLN A 10 48.79 19.70 19.64
N GLU A 11 48.28 19.72 20.87
CA GLU A 11 46.99 19.12 21.21
C GLU A 11 45.82 19.73 20.40
N GLU A 12 45.80 21.06 20.25
CA GLU A 12 44.80 21.75 19.43
C GLU A 12 44.90 21.35 17.95
N THR A 13 46.11 21.23 17.40
CA THR A 13 46.32 20.76 16.03
C THR A 13 45.85 19.32 15.82
N ASP A 14 46.11 18.43 16.77
CA ASP A 14 45.69 17.02 16.71
C ASP A 14 44.17 16.87 16.75
N ILE A 15 43.50 17.69 17.55
CA ILE A 15 42.02 17.74 17.61
C ILE A 15 41.48 18.27 16.28
N ALA A 16 42.08 19.31 15.70
CA ALA A 16 41.67 19.86 14.41
C ALA A 16 41.84 18.84 13.28
N ILE A 17 42.96 18.11 13.24
CA ILE A 17 43.22 17.04 12.26
C ILE A 17 42.18 15.92 12.40
N ARG A 18 41.88 15.47 13.63
CA ARG A 18 40.85 14.45 13.87
C ARG A 18 39.46 14.90 13.39
N ARG A 19 39.08 16.14 13.67
CA ARG A 19 37.81 16.72 13.19
C ARG A 19 37.76 16.80 11.67
N ARG A 20 38.84 17.23 11.02
CA ARG A 20 38.94 17.27 9.56
C ARG A 20 38.74 15.89 8.95
N LEU A 21 39.46 14.88 9.45
CA LEU A 21 39.37 13.51 8.95
C LEU A 21 37.96 12.91 9.15
N ALA A 22 37.30 13.21 10.27
CA ALA A 22 35.92 12.79 10.51
C ALA A 22 34.94 13.47 9.54
N ALA A 23 35.10 14.78 9.31
CA ALA A 23 34.29 15.53 8.35
C ALA A 23 34.49 15.02 6.91
N GLU A 24 35.72 14.72 6.50
CA GLU A 24 36.03 14.15 5.18
C GLU A 24 35.37 12.79 4.98
N LYS A 25 35.40 11.91 6.00
CA LYS A 25 34.70 10.62 5.95
C LYS A 25 33.18 10.78 5.81
N LEU A 26 32.59 11.73 6.55
CA LEU A 26 31.16 12.04 6.45
C LEU A 26 30.80 12.61 5.08
N LEU A 27 31.58 13.56 4.56
CA LEU A 27 31.37 14.14 3.24
C LEU A 27 31.46 13.09 2.14
N PHE A 28 32.44 12.17 2.23
CA PHE A 28 32.58 11.08 1.28
C PHE A 28 31.38 10.13 1.32
N GLY A 29 30.94 9.72 2.52
CA GLY A 29 29.73 8.90 2.70
C GLY A 29 28.44 9.62 2.27
N PHE A 30 28.40 10.94 2.40
CA PHE A 30 27.26 11.75 1.97
C PHE A 30 27.19 11.90 0.45
N ASN A 31 28.32 11.82 -0.25
CA ASN A 31 28.34 11.95 -1.70
C ASN A 31 27.62 10.77 -2.41
N SER A 32 27.79 9.54 -1.92
CA SER A 32 27.04 8.38 -2.44
C SER A 32 25.55 8.49 -2.14
N GLU A 33 25.18 8.93 -0.93
CA GLU A 33 23.77 9.16 -0.57
C GLU A 33 23.15 10.30 -1.37
N THR A 34 23.90 11.37 -1.63
CA THR A 34 23.45 12.51 -2.45
C THR A 34 23.14 12.08 -3.88
N LEU A 35 23.96 11.20 -4.47
CA LEU A 35 23.68 10.63 -5.79
C LEU A 35 22.43 9.75 -5.75
N ARG A 36 22.33 8.83 -4.77
CA ARG A 36 21.17 7.97 -4.60
C ARG A 36 19.86 8.77 -4.46
N TRP A 37 19.84 9.81 -3.64
CA TRP A 37 18.66 10.66 -3.48
C TRP A 37 18.33 11.49 -4.71
N LYS A 38 19.33 11.89 -5.51
CA LYS A 38 19.08 12.56 -6.80
C LYS A 38 18.41 11.60 -7.78
N ASP A 39 18.86 10.35 -7.83
CA ASP A 39 18.26 9.32 -8.68
C ASP A 39 16.84 9.01 -8.21
N GLU A 40 16.64 8.84 -6.91
CA GLU A 40 15.32 8.62 -6.29
C GLU A 40 14.37 9.80 -6.54
N LEU A 41 14.87 11.05 -6.47
CA LEU A 41 14.10 12.24 -6.81
C LEU A 41 13.66 12.26 -8.28
N ASN A 42 14.53 11.82 -9.20
CA ASN A 42 14.18 11.74 -10.62
C ASN A 42 13.11 10.67 -10.86
N HIS A 43 13.25 9.49 -10.25
CA HIS A 43 12.24 8.45 -10.29
C HIS A 43 10.90 8.91 -9.70
N MET A 44 10.92 9.63 -8.58
CA MET A 44 9.70 10.18 -7.97
C MET A 44 8.99 11.19 -8.89
N LYS A 45 9.74 11.99 -9.67
CA LYS A 45 9.14 12.91 -10.64
C LYS A 45 8.48 12.19 -11.81
N GLU A 46 9.11 11.12 -12.31
CA GLU A 46 8.53 10.26 -13.34
C GLU A 46 7.25 9.58 -12.81
N TYR A 47 7.34 8.99 -11.62
CA TYR A 47 6.23 8.33 -10.96
C TYR A 47 5.06 9.28 -10.68
N ALA A 48 5.33 10.56 -10.36
CA ALA A 48 4.27 11.55 -10.14
C ALA A 48 3.38 11.75 -11.38
N ASN A 49 3.94 11.63 -12.60
CA ASN A 49 3.16 11.71 -13.83
C ASN A 49 2.31 10.45 -14.06
N GLU A 50 2.85 9.27 -13.72
CA GLU A 50 2.16 7.98 -13.82
C GLU A 50 1.07 7.81 -12.77
N LEU A 51 1.24 8.46 -11.60
CA LEU A 51 0.33 8.35 -10.47
C LEU A 51 -1.11 8.71 -10.84
N ILE A 52 -1.29 9.71 -11.72
CA ILE A 52 -2.62 10.12 -12.18
C ILE A 52 -3.31 8.96 -12.91
N GLY A 53 -2.61 8.28 -13.81
CA GLY A 53 -3.13 7.10 -14.51
C GLY A 53 -3.43 5.96 -13.54
N ASN A 54 -2.49 5.67 -12.63
CA ASN A 54 -2.63 4.60 -11.64
C ASN A 54 -3.86 4.83 -10.75
N CYS A 55 -4.03 6.04 -10.21
CA CYS A 55 -5.18 6.42 -9.41
C CYS A 55 -6.49 6.31 -10.20
N LEU A 56 -6.51 6.76 -11.45
CA LEU A 56 -7.71 6.70 -12.29
C LEU A 56 -8.13 5.26 -12.56
N LEU A 57 -7.18 4.39 -12.92
CA LEU A 57 -7.43 2.99 -13.21
C LEU A 57 -7.89 2.23 -11.96
N SER A 58 -7.21 2.44 -10.82
CA SER A 58 -7.61 1.86 -9.54
C SER A 58 -8.97 2.34 -9.04
N SER A 59 -9.28 3.63 -9.25
CA SER A 59 -10.59 4.18 -8.89
C SER A 59 -11.70 3.57 -9.75
N ALA A 60 -11.45 3.39 -11.05
CA ALA A 60 -12.39 2.71 -11.94
C ALA A 60 -12.62 1.24 -11.51
N PHE A 61 -11.56 0.54 -11.11
CA PHE A 61 -11.66 -0.81 -10.55
C PHE A 61 -12.55 -0.84 -9.30
N LEU A 62 -12.28 0.00 -8.30
CA LEU A 62 -13.06 0.04 -7.06
C LEU A 62 -14.52 0.43 -7.31
N ALA A 63 -14.79 1.30 -8.27
CA ALA A 63 -16.14 1.78 -8.57
C ALA A 63 -16.98 0.79 -9.40
N TYR A 64 -16.37 0.09 -10.37
CA TYR A 64 -17.11 -0.64 -11.40
C TYR A 64 -16.82 -2.13 -11.48
N CYS A 65 -15.66 -2.61 -11.00
CA CYS A 65 -15.25 -4.00 -11.24
C CYS A 65 -15.83 -5.03 -10.27
N SER A 66 -16.39 -4.59 -9.14
CA SER A 66 -16.93 -5.46 -8.08
C SER A 66 -17.84 -6.61 -8.58
N PRO A 67 -18.85 -6.40 -9.44
CA PRO A 67 -19.78 -7.45 -9.84
C PRO A 67 -19.24 -8.39 -10.94
N PHE A 68 -18.11 -8.07 -11.59
CA PHE A 68 -17.63 -8.84 -12.74
C PHE A 68 -16.72 -10.01 -12.32
N THR A 69 -16.64 -11.03 -13.19
CA THR A 69 -15.70 -12.15 -13.02
C THR A 69 -14.26 -11.72 -13.29
N TYR A 70 -13.30 -12.56 -12.90
CA TYR A 70 -11.88 -12.29 -13.07
C TYR A 70 -11.51 -11.96 -14.53
N GLU A 71 -12.02 -12.74 -15.48
CA GLU A 71 -11.69 -12.61 -16.91
C GLU A 71 -12.15 -11.26 -17.46
N ILE A 72 -13.37 -10.85 -17.09
CA ILE A 72 -13.93 -9.56 -17.51
C ILE A 72 -13.14 -8.42 -16.87
N ARG A 73 -12.75 -8.55 -15.60
CA ARG A 73 -11.92 -7.53 -14.92
C ARG A 73 -10.57 -7.37 -15.63
N GLN A 74 -9.90 -8.47 -15.93
CA GLN A 74 -8.60 -8.46 -16.62
C GLN A 74 -8.71 -7.79 -18.00
N ASP A 75 -9.75 -8.12 -18.78
CA ASP A 75 -9.99 -7.49 -20.08
C ASP A 75 -10.28 -5.98 -19.97
N LEU A 76 -11.16 -5.59 -19.05
CA LEU A 76 -11.48 -4.17 -18.83
C LEU A 76 -10.23 -3.38 -18.43
N ILE A 77 -9.46 -3.85 -17.46
CA ILE A 77 -8.34 -3.12 -16.87
C ILE A 77 -7.16 -3.06 -17.86
N TYR A 78 -6.69 -4.22 -18.32
CA TYR A 78 -5.40 -4.32 -19.00
C TYR A 78 -5.50 -4.24 -20.53
N ASN A 79 -6.67 -4.52 -21.12
CA ASN A 79 -6.87 -4.37 -22.56
C ASN A 79 -7.60 -3.07 -22.89
N GLN A 80 -8.79 -2.86 -22.34
CA GLN A 80 -9.64 -1.73 -22.76
C GLN A 80 -9.23 -0.40 -22.13
N TRP A 81 -9.19 -0.33 -20.80
CA TRP A 81 -8.94 0.92 -20.06
C TRP A 81 -7.49 1.36 -20.20
N LYS A 82 -6.52 0.45 -20.05
CA LYS A 82 -5.10 0.76 -20.29
C LYS A 82 -4.87 1.33 -21.70
N LYS A 83 -5.48 0.73 -22.74
CA LYS A 83 -5.39 1.25 -24.11
C LYS A 83 -6.02 2.65 -24.23
N SER A 84 -7.20 2.85 -23.66
CA SER A 84 -7.92 4.13 -23.66
C SER A 84 -7.16 5.25 -22.92
N LEU A 85 -6.38 4.91 -21.89
CA LEU A 85 -5.50 5.84 -21.18
C LEU A 85 -4.28 6.22 -22.02
N ASN A 86 -3.65 5.24 -22.66
CA ASN A 86 -2.53 5.47 -23.58
C ASN A 86 -2.92 6.37 -24.76
N GLU A 87 -4.10 6.16 -25.36
CA GLU A 87 -4.63 7.01 -26.43
C GLU A 87 -4.84 8.47 -26.00
N LYS A 88 -5.11 8.70 -24.71
CA LYS A 88 -5.27 10.04 -24.12
C LYS A 88 -3.98 10.60 -23.55
N THR A 89 -2.83 9.98 -23.81
CA THR A 89 -1.52 10.38 -23.28
C THR A 89 -1.47 10.43 -21.75
N ILE A 90 -2.25 9.58 -21.07
CA ILE A 90 -2.20 9.40 -19.62
C ILE A 90 -1.30 8.20 -19.34
N TYR A 91 -0.13 8.46 -18.77
CA TYR A 91 0.85 7.44 -18.47
C TYR A 91 0.47 6.63 -17.22
N LEU A 92 0.89 5.37 -17.22
CA LEU A 92 0.69 4.39 -16.16
C LEU A 92 2.05 3.74 -15.88
N THR A 93 2.23 3.25 -14.66
CA THR A 93 3.43 2.48 -14.33
C THR A 93 3.54 1.24 -15.20
N GLU A 94 4.76 0.95 -15.66
CA GLU A 94 5.04 -0.25 -16.44
C GLU A 94 4.69 -1.50 -15.63
N ASN A 95 4.06 -2.49 -16.28
CA ASN A 95 3.57 -3.71 -15.61
C ASN A 95 2.67 -3.43 -14.38
N PHE A 96 1.86 -2.36 -14.43
CA PHE A 96 0.89 -2.03 -13.40
C PHE A 96 0.07 -3.24 -12.96
N GLN A 97 0.00 -3.47 -11.64
CA GLN A 97 -0.84 -4.47 -11.00
C GLN A 97 -1.68 -3.81 -9.91
N ILE A 98 -2.99 -3.97 -9.98
CA ILE A 98 -3.94 -3.32 -9.07
C ILE A 98 -3.65 -3.68 -7.61
N GLN A 99 -3.38 -4.95 -7.35
CA GLN A 99 -3.08 -5.45 -6.00
C GLN A 99 -1.86 -4.76 -5.39
N ASN A 100 -0.82 -4.49 -6.18
CA ASN A 100 0.41 -3.86 -5.67
C ASN A 100 0.21 -2.36 -5.40
N PHE A 101 -0.73 -1.72 -6.10
CA PHE A 101 -1.02 -0.30 -5.91
C PHE A 101 -2.01 -0.05 -4.76
N LEU A 102 -3.01 -0.91 -4.59
CA LEU A 102 -4.07 -0.75 -3.59
C LEU A 102 -3.80 -1.51 -2.27
N SER A 103 -2.78 -2.35 -2.23
CA SER A 103 -2.43 -3.11 -1.03
C SER A 103 -0.93 -3.33 -0.91
N SER A 104 -0.49 -3.61 0.32
CA SER A 104 0.89 -3.97 0.62
C SER A 104 1.06 -5.48 0.81
N ASN A 105 2.28 -5.99 0.61
CA ASN A 105 2.61 -7.39 0.88
C ASN A 105 2.31 -7.81 2.33
N VAL A 106 2.40 -6.85 3.27
CA VAL A 106 2.07 -7.08 4.68
C VAL A 106 0.57 -7.31 4.86
N GLU A 107 -0.27 -6.47 4.24
CA GLU A 107 -1.74 -6.64 4.28
C GLU A 107 -2.18 -7.93 3.60
N ILE A 108 -1.62 -8.24 2.43
CA ILE A 108 -1.92 -9.50 1.72
C ILE A 108 -1.55 -10.70 2.60
N SER A 109 -0.35 -10.69 3.20
CA SER A 109 0.08 -11.77 4.10
C SER A 109 -0.83 -11.90 5.32
N GLU A 110 -1.33 -10.79 5.85
CA GLU A 110 -2.30 -10.81 6.93
C GLU A 110 -3.62 -11.44 6.48
N TRP A 111 -4.15 -11.06 5.32
CA TRP A 111 -5.38 -11.66 4.79
C TRP A 111 -5.22 -13.16 4.54
N THR A 112 -4.06 -13.57 4.03
CA THR A 112 -3.74 -15.00 3.87
C THR A 112 -3.72 -15.74 5.20
N SER A 113 -3.14 -15.14 6.26
CA SER A 113 -3.18 -15.72 7.60
C SER A 113 -4.61 -15.82 8.18
N GLN A 114 -5.51 -14.96 7.72
CA GLN A 114 -6.93 -14.94 8.09
C GLN A 114 -7.78 -15.91 7.23
N GLY A 115 -7.20 -16.60 6.25
CA GLY A 115 -7.87 -17.63 5.45
C GLY A 115 -8.33 -17.17 4.05
N LEU A 116 -7.97 -15.96 3.62
CA LEU A 116 -8.14 -15.55 2.23
C LEU A 116 -7.07 -16.24 1.35
N PRO A 117 -7.41 -16.85 0.21
CA PRO A 117 -6.40 -17.37 -0.71
C PRO A 117 -5.45 -16.28 -1.20
N ALA A 118 -4.21 -16.68 -1.50
CA ALA A 118 -3.17 -15.81 -2.03
C ALA A 118 -3.22 -15.64 -3.56
N ASP A 119 -4.29 -16.12 -4.24
CA ASP A 119 -4.45 -15.90 -5.67
C ASP A 119 -4.92 -14.47 -5.98
N GLU A 120 -4.62 -14.00 -7.19
CA GLU A 120 -4.91 -12.62 -7.60
C GLU A 120 -6.40 -12.28 -7.51
N PHE A 121 -7.30 -13.20 -7.86
CA PHE A 121 -8.74 -12.96 -7.82
C PHE A 121 -9.25 -12.79 -6.38
N SER A 122 -8.79 -13.64 -5.46
CA SER A 122 -9.12 -13.55 -4.04
C SER A 122 -8.59 -12.25 -3.42
N ILE A 123 -7.36 -11.87 -3.73
CA ILE A 123 -6.77 -10.60 -3.28
C ILE A 123 -7.58 -9.39 -3.81
N GLN A 124 -7.95 -9.40 -5.10
CA GLN A 124 -8.81 -8.37 -5.69
C GLN A 124 -10.17 -8.27 -4.97
N ASN A 125 -10.78 -9.41 -4.62
CA ASN A 125 -12.03 -9.42 -3.85
C ASN A 125 -11.84 -8.91 -2.42
N GLY A 126 -10.69 -9.21 -1.79
CA GLY A 126 -10.30 -8.65 -0.50
C GLY A 126 -10.22 -7.12 -0.55
N ILE A 127 -9.54 -6.59 -1.57
CA ILE A 127 -9.45 -5.14 -1.84
C ILE A 127 -10.84 -4.54 -2.03
N LEU A 128 -11.69 -5.15 -2.85
CA LEU A 128 -13.05 -4.66 -3.10
C LEU A 128 -13.93 -4.71 -1.84
N THR A 129 -13.71 -5.67 -0.95
CA THR A 129 -14.45 -5.78 0.30
C THR A 129 -14.06 -4.68 1.29
N LEU A 130 -12.79 -4.27 1.31
CA LEU A 130 -12.25 -3.35 2.33
C LEU A 130 -12.21 -1.89 1.89
N TYR A 131 -11.90 -1.62 0.62
CA TYR A 131 -11.64 -0.25 0.14
C TYR A 131 -12.79 0.34 -0.70
N THR A 132 -13.88 -0.39 -0.93
CA THR A 132 -15.05 0.19 -1.60
C THR A 132 -15.87 1.03 -0.64
N ASN A 133 -16.42 2.15 -1.14
CA ASN A 133 -17.21 3.08 -0.33
C ASN A 133 -18.63 2.58 -0.02
N ARG A 134 -19.03 1.43 -0.57
CA ARG A 134 -20.37 0.85 -0.38
C ARG A 134 -20.23 -0.42 0.44
N PHE A 135 -21.26 -0.74 1.24
CA PHE A 135 -21.28 -2.01 1.96
C PHE A 135 -21.15 -3.17 0.96
N PRO A 136 -20.13 -4.04 1.12
CA PRO A 136 -19.87 -5.10 0.16
C PRO A 136 -20.96 -6.16 0.22
N PHE A 137 -21.44 -6.56 -0.96
CA PHE A 137 -22.36 -7.69 -1.10
C PHE A 137 -21.60 -8.87 -1.70
N CYS A 138 -21.23 -9.82 -0.84
CA CYS A 138 -20.41 -10.96 -1.23
C CYS A 138 -21.27 -12.11 -1.77
N ILE A 139 -21.04 -12.50 -3.03
CA ILE A 139 -21.61 -13.72 -3.62
C ILE A 139 -20.59 -14.85 -3.44
N ASP A 140 -20.78 -15.67 -2.41
CA ASP A 140 -19.78 -16.64 -1.97
C ASP A 140 -20.42 -18.02 -1.70
N PRO A 141 -20.51 -18.90 -2.72
CA PRO A 141 -21.07 -20.24 -2.55
C PRO A 141 -20.18 -21.17 -1.71
N GLN A 142 -18.88 -20.87 -1.60
CA GLN A 142 -17.90 -21.70 -0.90
C GLN A 142 -17.70 -21.26 0.56
N LEU A 143 -18.33 -20.15 0.97
CA LEU A 143 -18.25 -19.53 2.30
C LEU A 143 -16.82 -19.09 2.70
N GLN A 144 -15.92 -18.96 1.73
CA GLN A 144 -14.54 -18.58 1.97
C GLN A 144 -14.40 -17.12 2.42
N GLY A 145 -15.08 -16.20 1.74
CA GLY A 145 -15.13 -14.80 2.12
C GLY A 145 -15.81 -14.62 3.48
N LEU A 146 -16.87 -15.40 3.76
CA LEU A 146 -17.52 -15.39 5.08
C LEU A 146 -16.56 -15.81 6.20
N LEU A 147 -15.82 -16.90 6.01
CA LEU A 147 -14.85 -17.38 7.00
C LEU A 147 -13.72 -16.38 7.21
N TRP A 148 -13.20 -15.79 6.13
CA TRP A 148 -12.18 -14.75 6.19
C TRP A 148 -12.64 -13.52 6.98
N ILE A 149 -13.83 -12.97 6.70
CA ILE A 149 -14.38 -11.80 7.42
C ILE A 149 -14.55 -12.11 8.90
N LYS A 150 -15.06 -13.30 9.26
CA LYS A 150 -15.20 -13.72 10.66
C LYS A 150 -13.86 -13.80 11.39
N GLN A 151 -12.82 -14.29 10.71
CA GLN A 151 -11.50 -14.41 11.29
C GLN A 151 -10.81 -13.06 11.43
N ARG A 152 -10.95 -12.17 10.42
CA ARG A 152 -10.44 -10.80 10.44
C ARG A 152 -11.06 -9.99 11.58
N GLU A 153 -12.39 -10.00 11.66
CA GLU A 153 -13.15 -9.27 12.68
C GLU A 153 -13.23 -10.01 14.01
N LYS A 154 -12.41 -11.04 14.27
CA LYS A 154 -12.51 -11.85 15.49
C LYS A 154 -12.30 -11.05 16.78
N LYS A 155 -11.52 -9.97 16.72
CA LYS A 155 -11.26 -9.06 17.85
C LYS A 155 -12.38 -8.04 18.03
N THR A 156 -13.05 -7.69 16.94
CA THR A 156 -14.27 -6.89 16.92
C THR A 156 -15.42 -7.82 17.32
N ASN A 157 -16.38 -7.41 18.12
CA ASN A 157 -17.46 -8.32 18.57
C ASN A 157 -18.49 -8.57 17.46
N LEU A 158 -18.05 -9.09 16.30
CA LEU A 158 -18.82 -9.23 15.08
C LEU A 158 -20.13 -9.99 15.35
N LYS A 159 -21.25 -9.35 15.04
CA LYS A 159 -22.59 -9.96 15.09
C LYS A 159 -22.95 -10.53 13.72
N ILE A 160 -23.13 -11.84 13.67
CA ILE A 160 -23.61 -12.56 12.49
C ILE A 160 -25.12 -12.70 12.64
N LEU A 161 -25.87 -12.11 11.71
CA LEU A 161 -27.34 -12.11 11.72
C LEU A 161 -27.86 -12.65 10.39
N SER A 162 -29.02 -13.29 10.45
CA SER A 162 -29.81 -13.70 9.29
C SER A 162 -31.13 -12.95 9.27
N MET A 163 -31.61 -12.58 8.09
CA MET A 163 -32.95 -11.97 7.90
C MET A 163 -34.10 -12.85 8.42
N ARG A 164 -33.83 -14.15 8.67
CA ARG A 164 -34.79 -15.11 9.22
C ARG A 164 -34.86 -15.10 10.75
N ASP A 165 -33.93 -14.43 11.42
CA ASP A 165 -33.88 -14.41 12.87
C ASP A 165 -35.01 -13.55 13.44
N ARG A 166 -35.73 -14.05 14.45
CA ARG A 166 -36.85 -13.32 15.08
C ARG A 166 -36.43 -11.94 15.63
N ASP A 167 -35.22 -11.84 16.16
CA ASP A 167 -34.66 -10.62 16.75
C ASP A 167 -33.72 -9.87 15.80
N PHE A 168 -33.80 -10.10 14.48
CA PHE A 168 -32.91 -9.47 13.49
C PHE A 168 -32.85 -7.95 13.64
N LEU A 169 -34.01 -7.27 13.63
CA LEU A 169 -34.10 -5.80 13.69
C LEU A 169 -33.49 -5.25 14.99
N LYS A 170 -33.71 -5.95 16.12
CA LYS A 170 -33.17 -5.54 17.41
C LYS A 170 -31.65 -5.63 17.44
N HIS A 171 -31.08 -6.75 16.99
CA HIS A 171 -29.63 -6.90 16.95
C HIS A 171 -28.98 -5.96 15.92
N PHE A 172 -29.65 -5.70 14.81
CA PHE A 172 -29.19 -4.74 13.80
C PHE A 172 -29.14 -3.31 14.35
N GLU A 173 -30.19 -2.86 15.06
CA GLU A 173 -30.21 -1.57 15.73
C GLU A 173 -29.08 -1.44 16.77
N LEU A 174 -28.86 -2.49 17.57
CA LEU A 174 -27.78 -2.52 18.56
C LEU A 174 -26.40 -2.40 17.89
N ALA A 175 -26.18 -3.09 16.77
CA ALA A 175 -24.92 -3.01 16.03
C ALA A 175 -24.67 -1.60 15.48
N ILE A 176 -25.70 -0.91 14.95
CA ILE A 176 -25.56 0.49 14.51
C ILE A 176 -25.25 1.41 15.68
N LYS A 177 -25.91 1.21 16.83
CA LYS A 177 -25.79 2.08 17.99
C LYS A 177 -24.43 1.98 18.69
N TYR A 178 -23.86 0.78 18.77
CA TYR A 178 -22.64 0.53 19.53
C TYR A 178 -21.37 0.44 18.68
N GLY A 179 -21.51 0.34 17.35
CA GLY A 179 -20.38 0.04 16.47
C GLY A 179 -19.85 -1.36 16.71
#